data_AF-A0A0L8GWG8-F1
#
_entry.id   AF-A0A0L8GWG8-F1
#
_cell.length_a   1.000
_cell.length_b   1.000
_cell.length_c   1.000
_cell.angle_alpha   90.00
_cell.angle_beta   90.00
_cell.angle_gamma   90.00
#
_symmetry.space_group_name_H-M   'P 1'
#
loop_
_entity.id
_entity.type
_entity.pdbx_description
1 polymer ?
#
loop_
_entity_poly.entity_id
_entity_poly.type
_entity_poly.pdbx_seq_one_letter_code
_entity_poly.pdbx_strand_id
1 'polypeptide(L)'
;MTMNIDIKQLDDSAIEVLTVPELKKYLRLYGQYVTGRKADLIERLKDRNKQKLISPLGEVLPDPNLLSADWTKDLCKLPNFTDNDIYNYLVLRMKAKQQLRSGIFYHDRHVHSIEYHDVSESCSHCIVRCLNPDHRVWVIMSKVTGNVHSADCNCTA
;
A
#
# COMPACT_ATOMS: atom_id res chain seq x y z
N MET A 1 2.19 -16.15 -20.97
CA MET A 1 1.21 -16.07 -19.87
C MET A 1 1.68 -15.03 -18.87
N THR A 2 1.23 -13.80 -19.03
CA THR A 2 1.50 -12.72 -18.09
C THR A 2 0.58 -12.95 -16.89
N MET A 3 1.14 -13.32 -15.75
CA MET A 3 0.38 -13.24 -14.51
C MET A 3 0.23 -11.75 -14.20
N ASN A 4 -0.95 -11.18 -14.44
CA ASN A 4 -1.32 -9.90 -13.86
C ASN A 4 -1.28 -10.09 -12.34
N ILE A 5 -0.26 -9.54 -11.70
CA ILE A 5 -0.10 -9.57 -10.26
C ILE A 5 -0.97 -8.44 -9.72
N ASP A 6 -2.26 -8.72 -9.57
CA ASP A 6 -3.15 -7.92 -8.74
C ASP A 6 -2.76 -8.16 -7.28
N ILE A 7 -1.90 -7.30 -6.75
CA ILE A 7 -1.62 -7.21 -5.30
C ILE A 7 -2.81 -6.49 -4.64
N LYS A 8 -4.03 -7.03 -4.78
CA LYS A 8 -5.18 -6.51 -4.04
C LYS A 8 -4.94 -6.73 -2.55
N GLN A 9 -4.76 -5.64 -1.80
CA GLN A 9 -4.82 -5.76 -0.35
C GLN A 9 -6.27 -5.95 0.04
N LEU A 10 -6.47 -6.88 0.95
CA LEU A 10 -7.78 -7.23 1.47
C LEU A 10 -7.89 -6.56 2.82
N ASP A 11 -8.99 -5.84 3.06
CA ASP A 11 -9.33 -5.43 4.41
C ASP A 11 -9.75 -6.64 5.27
N ASP A 12 -9.84 -6.43 6.58
CA ASP A 12 -10.14 -7.49 7.54
C ASP A 12 -11.49 -8.18 7.28
N SER A 13 -12.49 -7.46 6.76
CA SER A 13 -13.81 -8.00 6.43
C SER A 13 -13.78 -8.89 5.19
N ALA A 14 -13.03 -8.47 4.16
CA ALA A 14 -12.81 -9.22 2.94
C ALA A 14 -12.02 -10.50 3.23
N ILE A 15 -11.05 -10.46 4.16
CA ILE A 15 -10.27 -11.65 4.56
C ILE A 15 -11.17 -12.73 5.17
N GLU A 16 -12.16 -12.37 6.00
CA GLU A 16 -13.00 -13.36 6.71
C GLU A 16 -13.87 -14.20 5.76
N VAL A 17 -14.34 -13.60 4.67
CA VAL A 17 -15.21 -14.26 3.70
C VAL A 17 -14.45 -15.14 2.70
N LEU A 18 -13.12 -15.06 2.64
CA LEU A 18 -12.32 -15.87 1.72
C LEU A 18 -12.36 -17.36 2.05
N THR A 19 -12.29 -18.17 0.99
CA THR A 19 -12.08 -19.61 1.09
C THR A 19 -10.63 -19.95 1.43
N VAL A 20 -10.40 -21.15 1.97
CA VAL A 20 -9.03 -21.61 2.29
C VAL A 20 -8.09 -21.58 1.07
N PRO A 21 -8.49 -22.00 -0.14
CA PRO A 21 -7.67 -21.86 -1.34
C PRO A 21 -7.27 -20.40 -1.64
N GLU A 22 -8.19 -19.45 -1.50
CA GLU A 22 -7.92 -18.02 -1.72
C GLU A 22 -6.97 -17.45 -0.68
N LEU A 23 -7.20 -17.75 0.61
CA LEU A 23 -6.30 -17.35 1.70
C LEU A 23 -4.87 -17.83 1.44
N LYS A 24 -4.69 -19.10 1.05
CA LYS A 24 -3.38 -19.66 0.70
C LYS A 24 -2.77 -19.00 -0.53
N LYS A 25 -3.58 -18.63 -1.53
CA LYS A 25 -3.12 -17.89 -2.72
C LYS A 25 -2.52 -16.54 -2.32
N TYR A 26 -3.25 -15.75 -1.50
CA TYR A 26 -2.78 -14.45 -1.04
C TYR A 26 -1.54 -14.57 -0.14
N LEU A 27 -1.52 -15.50 0.81
CA LEU A 27 -0.35 -15.73 1.66
C LEU A 27 0.90 -16.08 0.84
N ARG A 28 0.79 -16.95 -0.18
CA ARG A 28 1.90 -17.24 -1.10
C ARG A 28 2.38 -16.01 -1.87
N LEU A 29 1.44 -15.22 -2.38
CA LEU A 29 1.73 -13.98 -3.09
C LEU A 29 2.48 -12.99 -2.17
N TYR A 30 2.18 -13.03 -0.87
CA TYR A 30 2.85 -12.24 0.15
C TYR A 30 4.08 -12.90 0.79
N GLY A 31 4.52 -14.07 0.29
CA GLY A 31 5.69 -14.79 0.80
C GLY A 31 5.51 -15.36 2.22
N GLN A 32 4.28 -15.57 2.67
CA GLN A 32 3.92 -16.07 3.99
C GLN A 32 3.65 -17.59 3.99
N TYR A 33 3.81 -18.21 5.15
CA TYR A 33 3.50 -19.63 5.34
C TYR A 33 1.99 -19.91 5.15
N VAL A 34 1.67 -21.05 4.50
CA VAL A 34 0.28 -21.45 4.14
C VAL A 34 -0.24 -22.68 4.88
N THR A 35 0.43 -23.07 5.96
CA THR A 35 0.03 -24.17 6.83
C THR A 35 -0.90 -23.67 7.94
N GLY A 36 -1.74 -24.58 8.46
CA GLY A 36 -2.70 -24.30 9.53
C GLY A 36 -4.18 -24.44 9.10
N ARG A 37 -5.07 -24.20 10.05
CA ARG A 37 -6.52 -24.11 9.90
C ARG A 37 -6.90 -22.77 9.26
N LYS A 38 -8.15 -22.64 8.79
CA LYS A 38 -8.66 -21.39 8.18
C LYS A 38 -8.43 -20.17 9.08
N ALA A 39 -8.69 -20.28 10.39
CA ALA A 39 -8.47 -19.22 11.36
C ALA A 39 -7.01 -18.75 11.40
N ASP A 40 -6.06 -19.69 11.44
CA ASP A 40 -4.62 -19.39 11.45
C ASP A 40 -4.18 -18.63 10.17
N LEU A 41 -4.79 -18.94 9.02
CA LEU A 41 -4.52 -18.24 7.75
C LEU A 41 -5.10 -16.82 7.73
N ILE A 42 -6.30 -16.63 8.30
CA ILE A 42 -6.95 -15.32 8.45
C ILE A 42 -6.11 -14.42 9.34
N GLU A 43 -5.76 -14.91 10.54
CA GLU A 43 -4.96 -14.16 11.51
C GLU A 43 -3.63 -13.71 10.89
N ARG A 44 -2.94 -14.59 10.17
CA ARG A 44 -1.68 -14.25 9.49
C ARG A 44 -1.82 -13.15 8.44
N LEU A 45 -2.95 -13.09 7.72
CA LEU A 45 -3.21 -11.99 6.78
C LEU A 45 -3.52 -10.68 7.52
N LYS A 46 -4.33 -10.72 8.59
CA LYS A 46 -4.65 -9.55 9.41
C LYS A 46 -3.39 -8.99 10.09
N ASP A 47 -2.56 -9.84 10.67
CA ASP A 47 -1.30 -9.44 11.31
C ASP A 47 -0.34 -8.79 10.31
N ARG A 48 -0.25 -9.34 9.10
CA ARG A 48 0.54 -8.72 8.02
C ARG A 48 0.01 -7.32 7.69
N ASN A 49 -1.31 -7.14 7.60
CA ASN A 49 -1.90 -5.82 7.34
C ASN A 49 -1.56 -4.83 8.47
N LYS A 50 -1.60 -5.26 9.73
CA LYS A 50 -1.19 -4.44 10.88
C LYS A 50 0.30 -4.10 10.85
N GLN A 51 1.17 -5.05 10.52
CA GLN A 51 2.62 -4.82 10.45
C GLN A 51 3.02 -3.77 9.40
N LYS A 52 2.22 -3.57 8.36
CA LYS A 52 2.44 -2.51 7.36
C LYS A 52 2.19 -1.10 7.89
N LEU A 53 1.53 -0.99 9.04
CA LEU A 53 1.23 0.26 9.72
C LEU A 53 2.14 0.45 10.94
N ILE A 54 3.25 -0.26 11.02
CA ILE A 54 4.27 -0.07 12.05
C ILE A 54 5.54 0.42 11.37
N SER A 55 5.95 1.65 11.68
CA SER A 55 7.16 2.23 11.09
C SER A 55 8.41 1.46 11.56
N PRO A 56 9.56 1.58 10.85
CA PRO A 56 10.82 0.99 11.31
C PRO A 56 11.28 1.50 12.69
N LEU A 57 10.75 2.65 13.13
CA LEU A 57 11.00 3.24 14.44
C LEU A 57 10.01 2.76 15.51
N GLY A 58 9.09 1.84 15.16
CA GLY A 58 8.08 1.29 16.08
C GLY A 58 6.84 2.18 16.24
N GLU A 59 6.67 3.22 15.43
CA GLU A 59 5.48 4.09 15.48
C GLU A 59 4.28 3.36 14.88
N VAL A 60 3.12 3.42 15.55
CA VAL A 60 1.86 2.91 15.01
C VAL A 60 1.22 4.00 14.15
N LEU A 61 1.11 3.72 12.86
CA LEU A 61 0.56 4.62 11.85
C LEU A 61 -0.96 4.38 11.72
N PRO A 62 -1.75 5.44 11.50
CA PRO A 62 -3.19 5.30 11.32
C PRO A 62 -3.52 4.59 10.00
N ASP A 63 -4.63 3.85 9.98
CA ASP A 63 -5.14 3.26 8.74
C ASP A 63 -5.67 4.38 7.81
N PRO A 64 -5.07 4.58 6.63
CA PRO A 64 -5.49 5.63 5.69
C PRO A 64 -6.95 5.53 5.24
N ASN A 65 -7.54 4.33 5.27
CA ASN A 65 -8.93 4.13 4.87
C ASN A 65 -9.93 4.68 5.89
N LEU A 66 -9.53 4.78 7.16
CA LEU A 66 -10.35 5.28 8.27
C LEU A 66 -10.25 6.81 8.47
N LEU A 67 -9.31 7.47 7.79
CA LEU A 67 -9.10 8.91 7.88
C LEU A 67 -10.12 9.69 7.04
N SER A 68 -10.91 10.55 7.69
CA SER A 68 -11.93 11.39 7.05
C SER A 68 -11.56 12.87 6.96
N ALA A 69 -10.56 13.34 7.71
CA ALA A 69 -10.19 14.76 7.83
C ALA A 69 -8.68 15.01 7.64
N ASP A 70 -8.28 16.29 7.70
CA ASP A 70 -6.88 16.76 7.68
C ASP A 70 -6.08 16.38 6.44
N TRP A 71 -6.76 16.30 5.30
CA TRP A 71 -6.13 16.18 3.99
C TRP A 71 -5.88 17.56 3.38
N THR A 72 -4.71 17.75 2.79
CA THR A 72 -4.34 18.98 2.08
C THR A 72 -3.87 18.70 0.67
N LYS A 73 -4.09 19.66 -0.24
CA LYS A 73 -3.55 19.65 -1.62
C LYS A 73 -2.24 20.42 -1.74
N ASP A 74 -1.69 20.87 -0.62
CA ASP A 74 -0.40 21.53 -0.56
C ASP A 74 0.73 20.52 -0.80
N LEU A 75 1.14 20.42 -2.07
CA LEU A 75 2.17 19.48 -2.51
C LEU A 75 3.58 19.90 -2.08
N CYS A 76 3.78 21.13 -1.58
CA CYS A 76 5.06 21.56 -1.03
C CYS A 76 5.46 20.77 0.22
N LYS A 77 4.50 20.08 0.85
CA LYS A 77 4.73 19.18 2.00
C LYS A 77 5.15 17.77 1.59
N LEU A 78 5.11 17.44 0.29
CA LEU A 78 5.53 16.12 -0.16
C LEU A 78 7.03 15.96 0.11
N PRO A 79 7.45 14.82 0.69
CA PRO A 79 8.86 14.48 0.78
C PRO A 79 9.47 14.42 -0.63
N ASN A 80 10.71 14.89 -0.77
CA ASN A 80 11.45 14.66 -1.99
C ASN A 80 11.68 13.15 -2.15
N PHE A 81 11.31 12.61 -3.30
CA PHE A 81 11.59 11.23 -3.70
C PHE A 81 12.20 11.23 -5.10
N THR A 82 12.97 10.20 -5.40
CA THR A 82 13.68 10.03 -6.67
C THR A 82 13.20 8.79 -7.40
N ASP A 83 13.53 8.69 -8.70
CA ASP A 83 13.27 7.48 -9.48
C ASP A 83 13.91 6.22 -8.86
N ASN A 84 15.04 6.40 -8.15
CA ASN A 84 15.70 5.32 -7.43
C ASN A 84 14.83 4.79 -6.28
N ASP A 85 14.10 5.65 -5.59
CA ASP A 85 13.22 5.25 -4.49
C ASP A 85 12.02 4.44 -5.01
N ILE A 86 11.48 4.83 -6.17
CA ILE A 86 10.45 4.06 -6.89
C ILE A 86 10.98 2.69 -7.27
N TYR A 87 12.19 2.61 -7.82
CA TYR A 87 12.84 1.35 -8.19
C TYR A 87 13.04 0.44 -6.97
N ASN A 88 13.57 0.98 -5.87
CA ASN A 88 13.84 0.22 -4.65
C ASN A 88 12.54 -0.38 -4.08
N TYR A 89 11.45 0.39 -4.07
CA TYR A 89 10.18 -0.11 -3.60
C TYR A 89 9.58 -1.19 -4.53
N LEU A 90 9.40 -0.87 -5.81
CA LEU A 90 8.70 -1.75 -6.73
C LEU A 90 9.50 -3.00 -7.07
N VAL A 91 10.80 -2.85 -7.34
CA VAL A 91 11.64 -3.95 -7.83
C VAL A 91 12.26 -4.73 -6.69
N LEU A 92 12.97 -4.05 -5.78
CA LEU A 92 13.73 -4.76 -4.74
C LEU A 92 12.81 -5.29 -3.64
N ARG A 93 11.86 -4.48 -3.17
CA ARG A 93 10.97 -4.87 -2.05
C ARG A 93 9.76 -5.67 -2.52
N MET A 94 9.01 -5.14 -3.49
CA MET A 94 7.74 -5.76 -3.92
C MET A 94 7.91 -6.82 -5.02
N LYS A 95 9.10 -6.94 -5.64
CA LYS A 95 9.37 -7.83 -6.78
C LYS A 95 8.41 -7.63 -7.97
N ALA A 96 7.92 -6.41 -8.14
CA ALA A 96 6.90 -6.02 -9.10
C ALA A 96 7.48 -5.17 -10.26
N LYS A 97 8.58 -5.64 -10.89
CA LYS A 97 9.30 -4.88 -11.94
C LYS A 97 8.44 -4.40 -13.11
N GLN A 98 7.38 -5.13 -13.44
CA GLN A 98 6.44 -4.74 -14.51
C GLN A 98 5.69 -3.45 -14.17
N GLN A 99 5.50 -3.13 -12.89
CA GLN A 99 4.87 -1.90 -12.42
C GLN A 99 5.76 -0.66 -12.63
N LEU A 100 7.03 -0.79 -13.02
CA LEU A 100 7.80 0.38 -13.50
C LEU A 100 7.30 0.92 -14.84
N ARG A 101 6.50 0.13 -15.58
CA ARG A 101 5.85 0.56 -16.82
C ARG A 101 4.55 1.35 -16.58
N SER A 102 4.25 1.63 -15.32
CA SER A 102 3.06 2.36 -14.83
C SER A 102 2.98 3.83 -15.28
N GLY A 103 3.95 4.34 -16.04
CA GLY A 103 3.84 5.65 -16.72
C GLY A 103 2.57 5.78 -17.58
N ILE A 104 2.00 4.66 -18.01
CA ILE A 104 0.67 4.58 -18.64
C ILE A 104 -0.42 5.25 -17.78
N PHE A 105 -0.43 5.11 -16.45
CA PHE A 105 -1.46 5.72 -15.60
C PHE A 105 -1.46 7.26 -15.61
N TYR A 106 -0.30 7.88 -15.85
CA TYR A 106 -0.21 9.32 -16.03
C TYR A 106 -0.82 9.75 -17.37
N HIS A 107 -0.52 9.02 -18.44
CA HIS A 107 -1.04 9.28 -19.78
C HIS A 107 -2.54 8.96 -19.91
N ASP A 108 -3.00 7.92 -19.22
CA ASP A 108 -4.39 7.46 -19.19
C ASP A 108 -5.25 8.26 -18.17
N ARG A 109 -4.67 9.30 -17.54
CA ARG A 109 -5.34 10.23 -16.60
C ARG A 109 -5.97 9.54 -15.39
N HIS A 110 -5.38 8.44 -14.91
CA HIS A 110 -5.89 7.77 -13.71
C HIS A 110 -5.64 8.57 -12.43
N VAL A 111 -4.75 9.56 -12.45
CA VAL A 111 -4.48 10.42 -11.28
C VAL A 111 -5.25 11.74 -11.44
N HIS A 112 -6.33 11.91 -10.67
CA HIS A 112 -7.16 13.12 -10.74
C HIS A 112 -6.73 14.18 -9.72
N SER A 113 -6.48 13.76 -8.48
CA SER A 113 -5.94 14.65 -7.45
C SER A 113 -5.07 13.89 -6.45
N ILE A 114 -4.02 14.55 -6.02
CA ILE A 114 -3.12 14.09 -4.97
C ILE A 114 -3.41 14.89 -3.71
N GLU A 115 -3.52 14.19 -2.59
CA GLU A 115 -3.72 14.78 -1.27
C GLU A 115 -2.71 14.21 -0.29
N TYR A 116 -2.24 15.07 0.60
CA TYR A 116 -1.28 14.78 1.64
C TYR A 116 -1.96 14.85 3.01
N HIS A 117 -1.59 13.95 3.91
CA HIS A 117 -1.99 13.96 5.30
C HIS A 117 -0.76 13.83 6.19
N ASP A 118 -0.62 14.81 7.08
CA ASP A 118 0.40 14.79 8.11
C ASP A 118 -0.12 13.98 9.30
N VAL A 119 0.50 12.82 9.59
CA VAL A 119 0.06 11.97 10.71
C VAL A 119 0.17 12.71 12.04
N SER A 120 1.31 13.37 12.25
CA SER A 120 1.57 14.31 13.34
C SER A 120 2.93 14.97 13.09
N GLU A 121 3.20 16.11 13.72
CA GLU A 121 4.51 16.77 13.61
C GLU A 121 5.68 15.87 14.06
N SER A 122 5.45 15.04 15.09
CA SER A 122 6.45 14.12 15.64
C SER A 122 6.60 12.82 14.86
N CYS A 123 5.62 12.46 14.03
CA CYS A 123 5.67 11.21 13.27
C CYS A 123 6.65 11.33 12.12
N SER A 124 7.52 10.32 11.98
CA SER A 124 8.53 10.27 10.92
C SER A 124 7.96 9.97 9.52
N HIS A 125 6.68 9.61 9.44
CA HIS A 125 5.99 9.24 8.20
C HIS A 125 4.77 10.14 7.93
N CYS A 126 4.44 10.26 6.65
CA CYS A 126 3.23 10.92 6.17
C CYS A 126 2.46 9.99 5.25
N ILE A 127 1.22 10.38 4.94
CA ILE A 127 0.33 9.62 4.06
C ILE A 127 0.02 10.48 2.85
N VAL A 128 0.13 9.90 1.66
CA VAL A 128 -0.25 10.53 0.39
C VAL A 128 -1.31 9.65 -0.24
N ARG A 129 -2.42 10.23 -0.68
CA ARG A 129 -3.45 9.50 -1.43
C ARG A 129 -3.67 10.13 -2.79
N CYS A 130 -3.99 9.27 -3.74
CA CYS A 130 -4.53 9.65 -5.03
C CYS A 130 -6.03 9.32 -5.02
N LEU A 131 -6.84 10.30 -5.40
CA LEU A 131 -8.26 10.12 -5.64
C LEU A 131 -8.49 9.93 -7.14
N ASN A 132 -9.23 8.88 -7.47
CA ASN A 132 -9.84 8.62 -8.76
C ASN A 132 -11.28 8.16 -8.46
N PRO A 133 -12.29 8.52 -9.28
CA PRO A 133 -13.65 8.02 -9.14
C PRO A 133 -13.76 6.51 -8.93
N ASP A 134 -12.91 5.73 -9.60
CA ASP A 134 -12.97 4.27 -9.64
C ASP A 134 -11.91 3.60 -8.75
N HIS A 135 -10.89 4.36 -8.34
CA HIS A 135 -9.73 3.80 -7.63
C HIS A 135 -9.31 4.65 -6.44
N ARG A 136 -9.00 3.95 -5.35
CA ARG A 136 -8.40 4.54 -4.16
C ARG A 136 -6.99 3.99 -4.03
N VAL A 137 -6.03 4.91 -4.05
CA VAL A 137 -4.62 4.59 -3.91
C VAL A 137 -4.04 5.45 -2.80
N TRP A 138 -3.28 4.85 -1.91
CA TRP A 138 -2.51 5.58 -0.92
C TRP A 138 -1.14 4.98 -0.74
N VAL A 139 -0.21 5.82 -0.27
CA VAL A 139 1.14 5.45 0.09
C VAL A 139 1.48 6.09 1.44
N ILE A 140 2.22 5.36 2.24
CA ILE A 140 2.84 5.83 3.47
C ILE A 140 4.33 5.95 3.19
N MET A 141 4.90 7.12 3.42
CA MET A 141 6.29 7.40 3.10
C MET A 141 7.00 8.13 4.22
N SER A 142 8.32 7.95 4.29
CA SER A 142 9.18 8.66 5.24
C SER A 142 9.24 10.14 4.85
N LYS A 143 9.00 11.03 5.82
CA LYS A 143 9.12 12.49 5.60
C LYS A 143 10.55 12.94 5.28
N VAL A 144 11.53 12.20 5.79
CA VAL A 144 12.95 12.55 5.69
C VAL A 144 13.55 12.05 4.37
N THR A 145 13.24 10.81 4.00
CA THR A 145 13.91 10.13 2.88
C THR A 145 13.04 10.00 1.63
N GLY A 146 11.73 10.24 1.73
CA GLY A 146 10.78 9.96 0.64
C GLY A 146 10.54 8.48 0.37
N ASN A 147 11.23 7.57 1.08
CA ASN A 147 11.07 6.13 0.88
C ASN A 147 9.65 5.67 1.20
N VAL A 148 9.09 4.85 0.31
CA VAL A 148 7.77 4.23 0.50
C VAL A 148 7.87 3.12 1.54
N HIS A 149 7.20 3.33 2.67
CA HIS A 149 7.08 2.35 3.73
C HIS A 149 5.98 1.33 3.43
N SER A 150 4.80 1.80 3.03
CA SER A 150 3.64 0.98 2.69
C SER A 150 2.83 1.65 1.58
N ALA A 151 2.03 0.88 0.86
CA ALA A 151 1.17 1.37 -0.19
C ALA A 151 -0.06 0.49 -0.30
N ASP A 152 -1.15 1.03 -0.82
CA ASP A 152 -2.37 0.30 -1.18
C ASP A 152 -2.96 0.85 -2.47
N CYS A 153 -3.46 -0.04 -3.32
CA CYS A 153 -4.14 0.30 -4.56
C CYS A 153 -5.15 -0.81 -4.85
N ASN A 154 -6.39 -0.41 -5.13
CA ASN A 154 -7.46 -1.30 -5.56
C ASN A 154 -7.55 -1.44 -7.09
N CYS A 155 -6.60 -0.86 -7.81
CA CYS A 155 -6.54 -0.84 -9.26
C CYS A 155 -6.26 -2.25 -9.78
N THR A 156 -7.14 -2.73 -10.67
CA THR A 156 -6.95 -3.97 -11.42
C THR A 156 -6.13 -3.65 -12.66
N ALA A 157 -4.88 -4.08 -12.70
CA ALA A 157 -4.04 -3.95 -13.90
C ALA A 157 -4.28 -5.11 -14.88
#